data_AF-A0A7S0BZ24-F1
#
_entry.id   AF-A0A7S0BZ24-F1
#
_cell.length_a   1.000
_cell.length_b   1.000
_cell.length_c   1.000
_cell.angle_alpha   90.00
_cell.angle_beta   90.00
_cell.angle_gamma   90.00
#
_symmetry.space_group_name_H-M   'P 1'
#
loop_
_entity.id
_entity.type
_entity.pdbx_description
1 polymer ?
#
loop_
_entity_poly.entity_id
_entity_poly.type
_entity_poly.pdbx_seq_one_letter_code
_entity_poly.pdbx_strand_id
1 'polypeptide(L)'
;IFPLRTRRPLWKSVFEVVTSPLRSPTFYNVFMADVFTSMIKVFQDLLWTICFFLSGDFLKCDTDMSEGNGELKLWQQSFWYKGFAIPLICLFPLWFRFNQCLRRYTDTGQRWPNLANAFKYALSQTVTLFGAFH
;
A
#
# COMPACT_ATOMS: atom_id res chain seq x y z
N ILE A 1 -10.61 -22.61 16.64
CA ILE A 1 -9.40 -22.03 17.30
C ILE A 1 -8.31 -21.93 16.25
N PHE A 2 -7.96 -20.72 15.81
CA PHE A 2 -6.94 -20.50 14.76
C PHE A 2 -5.53 -20.51 15.38
N PRO A 3 -4.65 -21.47 15.06
CA PRO A 3 -3.31 -21.54 15.68
C PRO A 3 -2.38 -20.46 15.11
N LEU A 4 -2.08 -19.43 15.91
CA LEU A 4 -1.21 -18.31 15.53
C LEU A 4 0.24 -18.74 15.22
N ARG A 5 0.73 -19.82 15.83
CA ARG A 5 2.10 -20.35 15.57
C ARG A 5 2.29 -20.86 14.15
N THR A 6 1.25 -21.36 13.50
CA THR A 6 1.32 -21.91 12.14
C THR A 6 1.48 -20.81 11.08
N ARG A 7 1.24 -19.53 11.44
CA ARG A 7 1.34 -18.37 10.53
C ARG A 7 2.71 -17.68 10.53
N ARG A 8 3.68 -18.16 11.31
CA ARG A 8 5.07 -17.63 11.29
C ARG A 8 5.67 -17.55 9.88
N PRO A 9 5.49 -18.53 8.97
CA PRO A 9 6.01 -18.44 7.60
C PRO A 9 5.35 -17.31 6.79
N LEU A 10 4.06 -17.06 7.02
CA LEU A 10 3.33 -15.98 6.36
C LEU A 10 3.87 -14.60 6.78
N TRP A 11 4.00 -14.36 8.09
CA TRP A 11 4.59 -13.11 8.60
C TRP A 11 6.03 -12.90 8.15
N LYS A 12 6.83 -13.98 8.12
CA LYS A 12 8.19 -13.94 7.57
C LYS A 12 8.18 -13.52 6.10
N SER A 13 7.25 -14.04 5.31
CA SER A 13 7.19 -13.75 3.88
C SER A 13 6.67 -12.34 3.59
N VAL A 14 5.71 -11.85 4.38
CA VAL A 14 5.29 -10.43 4.37
C VAL A 14 6.51 -9.53 4.60
N PHE A 15 7.33 -9.85 5.61
CA PHE A 15 8.56 -9.11 5.87
C PHE A 15 9.58 -9.21 4.72
N GLU A 16 9.71 -10.37 4.10
CA GLU A 16 10.58 -10.57 2.92
C GLU A 16 10.09 -9.80 1.69
N VAL A 17 8.79 -9.63 1.52
CA VAL A 17 8.21 -8.79 0.46
C VAL A 17 8.53 -7.32 0.72
N VAL A 18 8.36 -6.85 1.96
CA VAL A 18 8.70 -5.45 2.32
C VAL A 18 10.20 -5.19 2.18
N THR A 19 11.03 -6.17 2.51
CA THR A 19 12.51 -6.11 2.36
C THR A 19 13.00 -6.61 0.99
N SER A 20 12.10 -6.69 0.00
CA SER A 20 12.41 -7.17 -1.35
C SER A 20 13.67 -6.61 -2.01
N PRO A 21 14.09 -5.33 -1.87
CA PRO A 21 15.31 -4.88 -2.53
C PRO A 21 16.56 -5.63 -2.05
N LEU A 22 16.53 -6.20 -0.84
CA LEU A 22 17.70 -6.82 -0.20
C LEU A 22 17.77 -8.33 -0.40
N ARG A 23 16.69 -8.98 -0.87
CA ARG A 23 16.62 -10.44 -0.98
C ARG A 23 16.04 -10.92 -2.29
N SER A 24 16.64 -11.98 -2.82
CA SER A 24 16.14 -12.70 -3.99
C SER A 24 14.70 -13.20 -3.75
N PRO A 25 13.72 -12.80 -4.58
CA PRO A 25 12.34 -13.18 -4.35
C PRO A 25 12.09 -14.63 -4.78
N THR A 26 11.54 -15.40 -3.85
CA THR A 26 10.99 -16.74 -4.10
C THR A 26 9.63 -16.64 -4.80
N PHE A 27 9.13 -17.75 -5.38
CA PHE A 27 7.79 -17.79 -5.97
C PHE A 27 6.71 -17.34 -4.98
N TYR A 28 6.82 -17.74 -3.71
CA TYR A 28 5.87 -17.37 -2.67
C TYR A 28 5.91 -15.85 -2.37
N ASN A 29 7.10 -15.25 -2.32
CA ASN A 29 7.26 -13.81 -2.09
C ASN A 29 6.71 -12.99 -3.27
N VAL A 30 6.88 -13.49 -4.49
CA VAL A 30 6.21 -12.94 -5.67
C VAL A 30 4.71 -13.03 -5.45
N PHE A 31 4.12 -14.22 -5.32
CA PHE A 31 2.67 -14.37 -5.12
C PHE A 31 2.08 -13.45 -4.05
N MET A 32 2.70 -13.35 -2.87
CA MET A 32 2.29 -12.44 -1.80
C MET A 32 2.29 -10.96 -2.22
N ALA A 33 3.29 -10.52 -2.98
CA ALA A 33 3.32 -9.16 -3.50
C ALA A 33 2.22 -8.88 -4.54
N ASP A 34 1.80 -9.87 -5.35
CA ASP A 34 0.63 -9.69 -6.24
C ASP A 34 -0.65 -9.52 -5.40
N VAL A 35 -0.80 -10.33 -4.35
CA VAL A 35 -1.92 -10.17 -3.40
C VAL A 35 -1.93 -8.75 -2.82
N PHE A 36 -0.78 -8.19 -2.43
CA PHE A 36 -0.72 -6.81 -1.94
C PHE A 36 -1.12 -5.79 -2.99
N THR A 37 -0.76 -5.97 -4.26
CA THR A 37 -1.23 -5.05 -5.32
C THR A 37 -2.74 -5.09 -5.51
N SER A 38 -3.38 -6.25 -5.34
CA SER A 38 -4.84 -6.38 -5.34
C SER A 38 -5.49 -5.79 -4.07
N MET A 39 -4.73 -5.61 -3.00
CA MET A 39 -5.21 -5.06 -1.72
C MET A 39 -5.05 -3.54 -1.58
N ILE A 40 -4.57 -2.83 -2.61
CA ILE A 40 -4.37 -1.36 -2.54
C ILE A 40 -5.63 -0.64 -2.03
N LYS A 41 -6.80 -0.96 -2.59
CA LYS A 41 -8.08 -0.36 -2.17
C LYS A 41 -8.42 -0.67 -0.72
N VAL A 42 -8.23 -1.91 -0.31
CA VAL A 42 -8.42 -2.34 1.09
C VAL A 42 -7.49 -1.56 2.03
N PHE A 43 -6.23 -1.33 1.64
CA PHE A 43 -5.31 -0.53 2.44
C PHE A 43 -5.71 0.95 2.51
N GLN A 44 -6.27 1.53 1.44
CA GLN A 44 -6.83 2.88 1.49
C GLN A 44 -8.00 2.97 2.48
N ASP A 45 -8.93 1.99 2.44
CA ASP A 45 -10.09 1.96 3.35
C ASP A 45 -9.66 1.73 4.80
N LEU A 46 -8.66 0.87 5.03
CA LEU A 46 -8.07 0.67 6.36
C LEU A 46 -7.40 1.96 6.86
N LEU A 47 -6.62 2.64 6.03
CA LEU A 47 -5.99 3.91 6.38
C LEU A 47 -7.06 4.95 6.77
N TRP A 48 -8.11 5.08 5.95
CA TRP A 48 -9.21 5.98 6.23
C TRP A 48 -9.90 5.63 7.55
N THR A 49 -10.19 4.36 7.78
CA THR A 49 -10.85 3.86 8.99
C THR A 49 -10.00 4.14 10.23
N ILE A 50 -8.70 3.88 10.17
CA ILE A 50 -7.76 4.17 11.26
C ILE A 50 -7.75 5.67 11.55
N CYS A 51 -7.61 6.52 10.53
CA CYS A 51 -7.62 7.97 10.72
C CYS A 51 -8.97 8.49 11.26
N PHE A 52 -10.09 7.91 10.84
CA PHE A 52 -11.42 8.24 11.33
C PHE A 52 -11.56 7.97 12.84
N PHE A 53 -11.13 6.78 13.29
CA PHE A 53 -11.14 6.44 14.72
C PHE A 53 -10.15 7.28 15.53
N LEU A 54 -8.94 7.51 15.01
CA LEU A 54 -7.94 8.32 15.72
C LEU A 54 -8.33 9.80 15.81
N SER A 55 -9.01 10.33 14.80
CA SER A 55 -9.48 11.72 14.81
C SER A 55 -10.64 11.95 15.78
N GLY A 56 -11.26 10.89 16.32
CA GLY A 56 -12.43 11.01 17.18
C GLY A 56 -13.67 11.57 16.46
N ASP A 57 -13.67 11.54 15.13
CA ASP A 57 -14.71 12.17 14.31
C ASP A 57 -16.09 11.52 14.56
N PHE A 58 -16.08 10.23 14.90
CA PHE A 58 -17.27 9.48 15.32
C PHE A 58 -17.95 10.00 16.59
N LEU A 59 -17.22 10.74 17.44
CA LEU A 59 -17.75 11.34 18.68
C LEU A 59 -18.37 12.72 18.44
N LYS A 60 -18.06 13.38 17.31
CA LYS A 60 -18.50 14.75 17.01
C LYS A 60 -19.94 14.83 16.49
N CYS A 61 -20.56 13.70 16.14
CA CYS A 61 -21.91 13.65 15.58
C CYS A 61 -23.02 14.21 16.50
N ASP A 62 -22.80 14.36 17.82
CA ASP A 62 -23.86 14.81 18.75
C ASP A 62 -23.80 16.29 19.14
N THR A 63 -22.71 17.02 18.87
CA THR A 63 -22.55 18.41 19.39
C THR A 63 -22.78 19.51 18.34
N ASP A 64 -22.64 19.19 17.05
CA ASP A 64 -22.56 20.21 15.98
C ASP A 64 -23.87 20.42 15.18
N MET A 65 -25.01 19.86 15.60
CA MET A 65 -26.31 20.12 14.95
C MET A 65 -26.90 21.53 15.23
N SER A 66 -26.16 22.44 15.86
CA SER A 66 -26.62 23.82 16.17
C SER A 66 -25.87 24.96 15.48
N GLU A 67 -24.76 24.72 14.77
CA GLU A 67 -24.10 25.77 13.99
C GLU A 67 -23.93 25.32 12.53
N GLY A 68 -24.83 25.80 11.68
CA GLY A 68 -24.96 25.43 10.27
C GLY A 68 -23.85 25.94 9.36
N ASN A 69 -22.61 25.47 9.56
CA ASN A 69 -21.50 25.64 8.62
C ASN A 69 -20.82 24.28 8.38
N GLY A 70 -21.21 23.61 7.29
CA GLY A 70 -20.76 22.25 6.94
C GLY A 70 -19.28 22.15 6.56
N GLU A 71 -18.39 22.05 7.56
CA GLU A 71 -16.97 21.69 7.37
C GLU A 71 -16.54 20.47 8.21
N LEU A 72 -17.41 19.45 8.30
CA LEU A 72 -17.07 18.17 8.91
C LEU A 72 -16.18 17.34 7.96
N LYS A 73 -14.90 17.72 7.78
CA LYS A 73 -13.84 16.89 7.13
C LYS A 73 -12.40 17.42 7.20
N LEU A 74 -12.03 18.20 8.23
CA LEU A 74 -10.69 18.84 8.32
C LEU A 74 -9.51 17.87 8.12
N TRP A 75 -9.52 16.69 8.75
CA TRP A 75 -8.37 15.78 8.69
C TRP A 75 -8.22 15.12 7.31
N GLN A 76 -9.33 14.88 6.60
CA GLN A 76 -9.32 14.32 5.24
C GLN A 76 -8.81 15.32 4.21
N GLN A 77 -8.97 16.62 4.48
CA GLN A 77 -8.47 17.70 3.63
C GLN A 77 -7.04 18.11 3.99
N SER A 78 -6.50 17.61 5.10
CA SER A 78 -5.13 17.90 5.51
C SER A 78 -4.14 17.50 4.42
N PHE A 79 -3.19 18.38 4.15
CA PHE A 79 -2.11 18.17 3.19
C PHE A 79 -1.33 16.89 3.48
N TRP A 80 -1.17 16.53 4.76
CA TRP A 80 -0.55 15.26 5.16
C TRP A 80 -1.32 14.04 4.60
N TYR A 81 -2.63 14.02 4.76
CA TYR A 81 -3.45 12.85 4.39
C TYR A 81 -3.54 12.70 2.87
N LYS A 82 -3.91 13.78 2.17
CA LYS A 82 -4.04 13.77 0.71
C LYS A 82 -2.70 13.72 -0.01
N GLY A 83 -1.73 14.48 0.47
CA GLY A 83 -0.44 14.66 -0.20
C GLY A 83 0.56 13.52 0.06
N PHE A 84 0.47 12.84 1.21
CA PHE A 84 1.43 11.80 1.56
C PHE A 84 0.78 10.45 1.87
N ALA A 85 -0.19 10.41 2.78
CA ALA A 85 -0.71 9.14 3.28
C ALA A 85 -1.38 8.28 2.19
N ILE A 86 -2.25 8.88 1.37
CA ILE A 86 -2.93 8.19 0.26
C ILE A 86 -1.93 7.76 -0.85
N PRO A 87 -1.08 8.64 -1.40
CA PRO A 87 -0.12 8.23 -2.42
C PRO A 87 0.82 7.12 -1.94
N LEU A 88 1.33 7.22 -0.70
CA LEU A 88 2.24 6.21 -0.15
C LEU A 88 1.58 4.83 -0.03
N ILE A 89 0.36 4.76 0.52
CA ILE A 89 -0.31 3.47 0.70
C ILE A 89 -0.63 2.79 -0.64
N CYS A 90 -0.90 3.57 -1.68
CA CYS A 90 -1.10 3.06 -3.04
C CYS A 90 0.19 2.62 -3.71
N LEU A 91 1.29 3.31 -3.43
CA LEU A 91 2.57 3.04 -4.07
C LEU A 91 3.30 1.85 -3.47
N PHE A 92 3.21 1.63 -2.16
CA PHE A 92 4.00 0.60 -1.48
C PHE A 92 3.90 -0.79 -2.14
N PRO A 93 2.70 -1.32 -2.46
CA PRO A 93 2.60 -2.64 -3.08
C PRO A 93 3.26 -2.72 -4.46
N LEU A 94 3.11 -1.67 -5.27
CA LEU A 94 3.70 -1.59 -6.60
C LEU A 94 5.23 -1.42 -6.53
N TRP A 95 5.72 -0.66 -5.54
CA TRP A 95 7.14 -0.49 -5.27
C TRP A 95 7.81 -1.82 -4.90
N PHE A 96 7.16 -2.64 -4.06
CA PHE A 96 7.69 -3.97 -3.75
C PHE A 96 7.81 -4.82 -5.01
N ARG A 97 6.79 -4.81 -5.87
CA ARG A 97 6.83 -5.57 -7.14
C ARG A 97 7.91 -5.10 -8.09
N PHE A 98 8.07 -3.80 -8.24
CA PHE A 98 9.15 -3.21 -9.02
C PHE A 98 10.53 -3.71 -8.54
N ASN A 99 10.78 -3.64 -7.23
CA ASN A 99 12.05 -4.11 -6.66
C ASN A 99 12.25 -5.62 -6.79
N GLN A 100 11.20 -6.43 -6.67
CA GLN A 100 11.29 -7.88 -6.90
C GLN A 100 11.73 -8.19 -8.35
N CYS A 101 11.16 -7.50 -9.33
CA CYS A 101 11.52 -7.68 -10.73
C CYS A 101 12.96 -7.23 -11.02
N LEU A 102 13.38 -6.11 -10.44
CA LEU A 102 14.76 -5.62 -10.57
C LEU A 102 15.75 -6.59 -9.92
N ARG A 103 15.44 -7.07 -8.71
CA ARG A 103 16.28 -8.04 -8.00
C ARG A 103 16.41 -9.35 -8.78
N ARG A 104 15.31 -9.86 -9.33
CA ARG A 104 15.32 -11.03 -10.22
C ARG A 104 16.18 -10.82 -11.46
N TYR A 105 16.14 -9.63 -12.06
CA TYR A 105 17.03 -9.30 -13.17
C TYR A 105 18.51 -9.33 -12.74
N THR A 106 18.85 -8.71 -11.61
CA THR A 106 20.22 -8.74 -11.07
C THR A 106 20.70 -10.15 -10.76
N ASP A 107 19.85 -10.98 -10.15
CA ASP A 107 20.23 -12.35 -9.76
C ASP A 107 20.33 -13.33 -10.95
N THR A 108 19.52 -13.16 -12.00
CA THR A 108 19.47 -14.10 -13.13
C THR A 108 20.16 -13.61 -14.40
N GLY A 109 20.42 -12.30 -14.52
CA GLY A 109 20.91 -11.67 -15.75
C GLY A 109 19.90 -11.64 -16.91
N GLN A 110 18.74 -12.28 -16.77
CA GLN A 110 17.75 -12.40 -17.85
C GLN A 110 16.91 -11.13 -17.98
N ARG A 111 17.10 -10.38 -19.07
CA ARG A 111 16.38 -9.14 -19.36
C ARG A 111 14.87 -9.38 -19.53
N TRP A 112 14.50 -10.41 -20.28
CA TRP A 112 13.11 -10.80 -20.49
C TRP A 112 12.77 -12.02 -19.64
N PRO A 113 11.63 -12.06 -18.91
CA PRO A 113 10.58 -11.04 -18.79
C PRO A 113 10.82 -10.01 -17.65
N ASN A 114 11.92 -10.15 -16.89
CA ASN A 114 12.10 -9.42 -15.63
C ASN A 114 12.09 -7.89 -15.78
N LEU A 115 12.83 -7.35 -16.76
CA LEU A 115 12.92 -5.91 -16.98
C LEU A 115 11.62 -5.35 -17.58
N ALA A 116 10.94 -6.13 -18.44
CA ALA A 116 9.63 -5.76 -18.97
C ALA A 116 8.58 -5.66 -17.84
N ASN A 117 8.60 -6.59 -16.90
CA ASN A 117 7.74 -6.53 -15.72
C ASN A 117 8.11 -5.37 -14.80
N ALA A 118 9.40 -5.11 -14.56
CA ALA A 118 9.84 -3.94 -13.79
C ALA A 118 9.32 -2.64 -14.42
N PHE A 119 9.46 -2.50 -15.74
CA PHE A 119 8.94 -1.34 -16.47
C PHE A 119 7.41 -1.21 -16.35
N LYS A 120 6.66 -2.31 -16.50
CA LYS A 120 5.21 -2.34 -16.27
C LYS A 120 4.85 -1.78 -14.89
N TYR A 121 5.50 -2.25 -13.83
CA TYR A 121 5.22 -1.76 -12.48
C TYR A 121 5.69 -0.32 -12.24
N ALA A 122 6.74 0.16 -12.91
CA ALA A 122 7.16 1.56 -12.87
C ALA A 122 6.10 2.49 -13.52
N LEU A 123 5.54 2.09 -14.67
CA LEU A 123 4.44 2.81 -15.31
C LEU A 123 3.18 2.81 -14.43
N SER A 124 2.82 1.66 -13.85
CA SER A 124 1.67 1.56 -12.94
C SER A 124 1.81 2.51 -11.75
N GLN A 125 3.01 2.64 -11.17
CA GLN A 125 3.29 3.60 -10.09
C GLN A 125 3.10 5.03 -10.56
N THR A 126 3.61 5.36 -11.75
CA THR A 126 3.48 6.71 -12.32
C THR A 126 2.01 7.08 -12.51
N VAL A 127 1.21 6.20 -13.13
CA VAL A 127 -0.23 6.42 -13.32
C VAL A 127 -0.96 6.56 -11.98
N THR A 128 -0.59 5.74 -11.00
CA THR A 128 -1.19 5.78 -9.66
C THR A 128 -0.86 7.09 -8.94
N LEU A 129 0.35 7.62 -9.08
CA LEU A 129 0.73 8.93 -8.56
C LEU A 129 -0.09 10.05 -9.19
N PHE A 130 -0.20 10.05 -10.52
CA PHE A 130 -1.03 11.05 -11.20
C PHE A 130 -2.48 11.00 -10.74
N GLY A 131 -3.06 9.80 -10.57
CA GLY A 131 -4.42 9.65 -10.06
C GLY A 131 -4.59 9.95 -8.57
N ALA A 132 -3.51 10.02 -7.79
CA ALA A 132 -3.57 10.38 -6.36
C ALA A 132 -3.45 11.89 -6.12
N PHE A 133 -2.82 12.63 -7.05
CA PHE A 133 -2.59 14.07 -6.96
C PHE A 133 -3.54 14.92 -7.82
N HIS A 134 -4.31 14.30 -8.72
CA HIS A 134 -5.32 14.96 -9.56
C HIS A 134 -6.72 14.66 -9.03
#